data_AF-A0A359E7B6-F1
#
_entry.id   AF-A0A359E7B6-F1
#
_cell.length_a   1.000
_cell.length_b   1.000
_cell.length_c   1.000
_cell.angle_alpha   90.00
_cell.angle_beta   90.00
_cell.angle_gamma   90.00
#
_symmetry.space_group_name_H-M   'P 1'
#
loop_
_entity.id
_entity.type
_entity.pdbx_description
1 polymer ?
#
loop_
_entity_poly.entity_id
_entity_poly.type
_entity_poly.pdbx_seq_one_letter_code
_entity_poly.pdbx_strand_id
1 'polypeptide(L)'
;MKCLLLLSCMLMVGFAACTNKNMNNNKASNMEIFGSLEGDREVHLVTLENSNGLKVKITNYGGIVTSIMTPDSEGDFDNIVLGFDSLDKYLAGTPYFGAIIGRYGNRIGDGAFTLNGESYQLDINDGDNH
;
A
#
# COMPACT_ATOMS: atom_id res chain seq x y z
N MET A 1 76.87 -1.20 14.78
CA MET A 1 77.06 -0.38 13.56
C MET A 1 75.67 -0.01 13.06
N LYS A 2 75.06 1.09 13.52
CA LYS A 2 75.13 2.48 12.98
C LYS A 2 74.76 2.59 11.48
N CYS A 3 73.59 3.17 11.23
CA CYS A 3 73.13 4.04 10.10
C CYS A 3 71.64 3.74 9.88
N LEU A 4 70.63 4.48 10.34
CA LEU A 4 70.30 5.91 10.21
C LEU A 4 70.49 6.49 8.80
N LEU A 5 69.39 6.58 8.05
CA LEU A 5 69.10 7.65 7.10
C LEU A 5 67.59 7.75 6.85
N LEU A 6 67.05 8.93 7.15
CA LEU A 6 65.67 9.36 6.98
C LEU A 6 65.32 9.53 5.48
N LEU A 7 64.06 9.26 5.08
CA LEU A 7 63.43 10.06 4.02
C LEU A 7 61.89 10.00 4.05
N SER A 8 61.32 11.21 4.19
CA SER A 8 59.99 11.68 3.81
C SER A 8 58.74 10.90 4.22
N CYS A 9 58.13 11.45 5.27
CA CYS A 9 56.70 11.64 5.43
C CYS A 9 55.94 11.82 4.09
N MET A 10 54.97 10.97 3.82
CA MET A 10 53.87 11.29 2.91
C MET A 10 52.61 10.66 3.50
N LEU A 11 51.96 11.42 4.41
CA LEU A 11 50.60 11.14 4.82
C LEU A 11 49.74 11.18 3.56
N MET A 12 49.36 10.00 3.05
CA MET A 12 48.18 9.85 2.21
C MET A 12 46.97 10.20 3.08
N VAL A 13 46.62 11.49 3.10
CA VAL A 13 45.27 11.92 3.47
C VAL A 13 44.37 11.35 2.39
N GLY A 14 43.88 10.13 2.63
CA GLY A 14 42.79 9.57 1.87
C GLY A 14 41.60 10.50 2.07
N PHE A 15 41.38 11.39 1.11
CA PHE A 15 40.08 12.00 0.92
C PHE A 15 39.11 10.84 0.65
N ALA A 16 38.50 10.32 1.70
CA ALA A 16 37.23 9.65 1.59
C ALA A 16 36.27 10.70 1.07
N ALA A 17 36.22 10.86 -0.26
CA ALA A 17 35.10 11.49 -0.91
C ALA A 17 33.90 10.65 -0.50
N CYS A 18 33.14 11.14 0.49
CA CYS A 18 31.75 10.78 0.64
C CYS A 18 31.12 11.12 -0.70
N THR A 19 31.09 10.14 -1.60
CA THR A 19 30.20 10.18 -2.74
C THR A 19 28.84 10.26 -2.10
N ASN A 20 28.25 11.46 -2.19
CA ASN A 20 26.88 11.68 -1.85
C ASN A 20 26.12 10.74 -2.77
N LYS A 21 25.75 9.55 -2.26
CA LYS A 21 24.77 8.70 -2.91
C LYS A 21 23.55 9.59 -2.96
N ASN A 22 23.32 10.19 -4.11
CA ASN A 22 22.04 10.76 -4.47
C ASN A 22 21.08 9.58 -4.36
N MET A 23 20.51 9.41 -3.16
CA MET A 23 19.37 8.55 -2.94
C MET A 23 18.22 9.26 -3.63
N ASN A 24 18.16 9.08 -4.94
CA ASN A 24 16.93 9.23 -5.68
C ASN A 24 16.07 8.01 -5.27
N ASN A 25 15.62 8.00 -4.02
CA ASN A 25 14.76 6.97 -3.42
C ASN A 25 13.31 7.19 -3.85
N ASN A 26 13.08 7.61 -5.09
CA ASN A 26 11.79 7.50 -5.71
C ASN A 26 11.72 6.08 -6.29
N LYS A 27 11.57 5.05 -5.44
CA LYS A 27 10.94 3.82 -5.90
C LYS A 27 9.53 4.23 -6.30
N ALA A 28 9.37 4.49 -7.60
CA ALA A 28 8.13 4.98 -8.17
C ALA A 28 7.02 3.99 -7.84
N SER A 29 5.91 4.50 -7.30
CA SER A 29 4.65 3.78 -7.31
C SER A 29 4.33 3.38 -8.75
N ASN A 30 4.22 2.08 -9.02
CA ASN A 30 3.79 1.61 -10.33
C ASN A 30 2.26 1.63 -10.38
N MET A 31 1.68 2.10 -11.48
CA MET A 31 0.22 2.11 -11.69
C MET A 31 -0.10 1.34 -12.96
N GLU A 32 -1.06 0.43 -12.88
CA GLU A 32 -1.55 -0.37 -14.00
C GLU A 32 -3.07 -0.34 -14.09
N ILE A 33 -3.63 -0.63 -15.27
CA ILE A 33 -5.07 -0.82 -15.43
C ILE A 33 -5.45 -2.17 -14.80
N PHE A 34 -6.35 -2.14 -13.84
CA PHE A 34 -6.86 -3.33 -13.14
C PHE A 34 -8.09 -3.93 -13.82
N GLY A 35 -8.86 -3.08 -14.51
CA GLY A 35 -10.07 -3.43 -15.23
C GLY A 35 -10.84 -2.18 -15.62
N SER A 36 -12.06 -2.35 -16.09
CA SER A 36 -12.98 -1.26 -16.42
C SER A 36 -14.36 -1.52 -15.84
N LEU A 37 -15.06 -0.44 -15.50
CA LEU A 37 -16.47 -0.46 -15.15
C LEU A 37 -17.32 -0.18 -16.40
N GLU A 38 -18.65 -0.24 -16.25
CA GLU A 38 -19.58 0.21 -17.27
C GLU A 38 -19.27 1.65 -17.72
N GLY A 39 -19.38 1.85 -19.04
CA GLY A 39 -19.04 3.11 -19.70
C GLY A 39 -17.54 3.34 -19.87
N ASP A 40 -16.74 2.28 -19.96
CA ASP A 40 -15.29 2.29 -20.19
C ASP A 40 -14.48 3.08 -19.16
N ARG A 41 -15.00 3.19 -17.93
CA ARG A 41 -14.30 3.86 -16.85
C ARG A 41 -13.20 2.96 -16.31
N GLU A 42 -11.95 3.35 -16.53
CA GLU A 42 -10.79 2.60 -16.06
C GLU A 42 -10.70 2.58 -14.52
N VAL A 43 -10.37 1.40 -14.00
CA VAL A 43 -10.00 1.16 -12.62
C VAL A 43 -8.52 0.86 -12.61
N HIS A 44 -7.78 1.51 -11.73
CA HIS A 44 -6.34 1.37 -11.63
C HIS A 44 -5.95 0.61 -10.37
N LEU A 45 -4.80 -0.07 -10.45
CA LEU A 45 -4.10 -0.67 -9.33
C LEU A 45 -2.77 0.05 -9.16
N VAL A 46 -2.50 0.57 -7.96
CA VAL A 46 -1.21 1.12 -7.60
C VAL A 46 -0.44 0.12 -6.75
N THR A 47 0.85 -0.08 -7.06
CA THR A 47 1.79 -0.84 -6.24
C THR A 47 2.71 0.13 -5.53
N LEU A 48 2.69 0.11 -4.20
CA LEU A 48 3.60 0.83 -3.33
C LEU A 48 4.70 -0.11 -2.86
N GLU A 49 5.96 0.30 -2.92
CA GLU A 49 7.09 -0.51 -2.49
C GLU A 49 8.05 0.28 -1.62
N ASN A 50 8.46 -0.27 -0.47
CA ASN A 50 9.44 0.38 0.40
C ASN A 50 10.90 -0.07 0.12
N SER A 51 11.85 0.48 0.86
CA SER A 51 13.28 0.14 0.74
C SER A 51 13.59 -1.32 1.11
N ASN A 52 12.72 -1.96 1.89
CA ASN A 52 12.89 -3.33 2.38
C ASN A 52 12.18 -4.36 1.49
N GLY A 53 11.60 -3.93 0.37
CA GLY A 53 10.95 -4.82 -0.61
C GLY A 53 9.50 -5.17 -0.30
N LEU A 54 8.92 -4.70 0.82
CA LEU A 54 7.49 -4.86 1.11
C LEU A 54 6.69 -4.14 0.03
N LYS A 55 5.69 -4.85 -0.53
CA LYS A 55 4.81 -4.32 -1.58
C LYS A 55 3.36 -4.35 -1.14
N VAL A 56 2.65 -3.25 -1.38
CA VAL A 56 1.20 -3.16 -1.16
C VAL A 56 0.53 -2.79 -2.48
N LYS A 57 -0.50 -3.54 -2.87
CA LYS A 57 -1.34 -3.21 -4.02
C LYS A 57 -2.68 -2.65 -3.56
N ILE A 58 -3.08 -1.51 -4.11
CA ILE A 58 -4.30 -0.79 -3.75
C ILE A 58 -5.03 -0.39 -5.03
N THR A 59 -6.33 -0.65 -5.13
CA THR A 59 -7.14 -0.19 -6.27
C THR A 59 -7.91 1.08 -5.94
N ASN A 60 -8.10 1.95 -6.93
CA ASN A 60 -8.97 3.13 -6.79
C ASN A 60 -10.47 2.76 -6.73
N TYR A 61 -10.84 1.51 -7.00
CA TYR A 61 -12.17 0.99 -6.72
C TYR A 61 -12.32 0.65 -5.23
N GLY A 62 -13.08 1.45 -4.49
CA GLY A 62 -13.33 1.24 -3.06
C GLY A 62 -12.09 1.39 -2.16
N GLY A 63 -10.95 1.86 -2.69
CA GLY A 63 -9.69 1.97 -1.95
C GLY A 63 -9.18 0.62 -1.44
N ILE A 64 -9.50 -0.47 -2.15
CA ILE A 64 -9.30 -1.83 -1.67
C ILE A 64 -7.81 -2.18 -1.65
N VAL A 65 -7.31 -2.67 -0.51
CA VAL A 65 -6.03 -3.38 -0.42
C VAL A 65 -6.20 -4.77 -0.99
N THR A 66 -5.57 -5.05 -2.14
CA THR A 66 -5.70 -6.35 -2.84
C THR A 66 -4.56 -7.31 -2.50
N SER A 67 -3.40 -6.80 -2.09
CA SER A 67 -2.24 -7.61 -1.72
C SER A 67 -1.30 -6.86 -0.78
N ILE A 68 -0.71 -7.58 0.18
CA ILE A 68 0.42 -7.15 1.01
C ILE A 68 1.47 -8.26 0.96
N MET A 69 2.53 -8.05 0.19
CA MET A 69 3.67 -8.96 0.10
C MET A 69 4.72 -8.57 1.14
N THR A 70 5.00 -9.47 2.08
CA THR A 70 5.98 -9.25 3.17
C THR A 70 6.86 -10.49 3.34
N PRO A 71 8.14 -10.35 3.75
CA PRO A 71 8.97 -11.51 4.03
C PRO A 71 8.53 -12.20 5.33
N ASP A 72 8.71 -13.51 5.39
CA ASP A 72 8.67 -14.29 6.62
C ASP A 72 10.02 -14.28 7.36
N SER A 73 10.21 -15.20 8.31
CA SER A 73 11.47 -15.31 9.07
C SER A 73 12.67 -15.82 8.26
N GLU A 74 12.43 -16.50 7.14
CA GLU A 74 13.47 -17.01 6.23
C GLU A 74 13.77 -15.99 5.11
N GLY A 75 12.93 -14.96 4.98
CA GLY A 75 13.06 -13.90 3.97
C GLY A 75 12.18 -14.14 2.74
N ASP A 76 11.36 -15.19 2.75
CA ASP A 76 10.47 -15.54 1.65
C ASP A 76 9.21 -14.66 1.69
N PHE A 77 8.87 -14.08 0.53
CA PHE A 77 7.75 -13.15 0.43
C PHE A 77 6.45 -13.85 0.08
N ASP A 78 5.41 -13.59 0.86
CA ASP A 78 4.05 -14.05 0.54
C ASP A 78 2.99 -12.97 0.81
N ASN A 79 1.82 -13.15 0.20
CA ASN A 79 0.66 -12.30 0.38
C ASN A 79 -0.08 -12.64 1.68
N ILE A 80 -0.19 -11.68 2.59
CA ILE A 80 -0.79 -11.91 3.92
C ILE A 80 -2.24 -11.45 4.06
N VAL A 81 -2.90 -11.04 2.97
CA VAL A 81 -4.30 -10.60 2.98
C VAL A 81 -5.15 -11.41 1.99
N LEU A 82 -6.42 -11.61 2.34
CA LEU A 82 -7.41 -12.17 1.42
C LEU A 82 -7.80 -11.12 0.38
N GLY A 83 -7.96 -11.54 -0.87
CA GLY A 83 -8.31 -10.68 -1.98
C GLY A 83 -8.48 -11.46 -3.27
N PHE A 84 -8.60 -10.73 -4.38
CA PHE A 84 -8.73 -11.30 -5.72
C PHE A 84 -7.76 -10.66 -6.69
N ASP A 85 -7.39 -11.42 -7.72
CA ASP A 85 -6.47 -10.97 -8.76
C ASP A 85 -7.14 -10.15 -9.88
N SER A 86 -8.47 -10.03 -9.88
CA SER A 86 -9.21 -9.31 -10.92
C SER A 86 -10.35 -8.45 -10.37
N LEU A 87 -10.63 -7.34 -11.05
CA LEU A 87 -11.74 -6.45 -10.73
C LEU A 87 -13.09 -7.17 -10.74
N ASP A 88 -13.34 -8.03 -11.73
CA ASP A 88 -14.62 -8.73 -11.90
C ASP A 88 -15.02 -9.54 -10.67
N LYS A 89 -14.05 -10.15 -9.97
CA LYS A 89 -14.33 -10.90 -8.73
C LYS A 89 -14.75 -9.98 -7.59
N TYR A 90 -14.23 -8.76 -7.51
CA TYR A 90 -14.70 -7.76 -6.56
C TYR A 90 -16.11 -7.26 -6.92
N LEU A 91 -16.41 -7.10 -8.22
CA LEU A 91 -17.73 -6.71 -8.70
C LEU A 91 -18.80 -7.78 -8.48
N ALA A 92 -18.43 -9.06 -8.52
CA ALA A 92 -19.34 -10.19 -8.29
C ALA A 92 -19.84 -10.30 -6.84
N GLY A 93 -19.22 -9.58 -5.90
CA GLY A 93 -19.56 -9.58 -4.48
C GLY A 93 -18.47 -10.17 -3.60
N THR A 94 -18.27 -9.55 -2.43
CA THR A 94 -17.23 -9.88 -1.46
C THR A 94 -17.70 -9.48 -0.07
N PRO A 95 -17.26 -10.15 1.02
CA PRO A 95 -17.46 -9.68 2.38
C PRO A 95 -16.56 -8.47 2.72
N TYR A 96 -16.40 -7.55 1.77
CA TYR A 96 -15.65 -6.30 1.90
C TYR A 96 -14.13 -6.45 2.12
N PHE A 97 -13.50 -7.49 1.53
CA PHE A 97 -12.06 -7.69 1.66
C PHE A 97 -11.25 -6.43 1.32
N GLY A 98 -10.50 -5.94 2.31
CA GLY A 98 -9.55 -4.83 2.16
C GLY A 98 -10.16 -3.46 1.83
N ALA A 99 -11.49 -3.34 1.75
CA ALA A 99 -12.17 -2.13 1.31
C ALA A 99 -12.18 -1.03 2.38
N ILE A 100 -12.21 0.22 1.93
CA ILE A 100 -12.56 1.35 2.79
C ILE A 100 -14.08 1.35 2.99
N ILE A 101 -14.53 1.26 4.24
CA ILE A 101 -15.95 1.21 4.58
C ILE A 101 -16.46 2.61 4.94
N GLY A 102 -17.62 2.99 4.38
CA GLY A 102 -18.26 4.27 4.67
C GLY A 102 -19.64 4.43 4.03
N ARG A 103 -20.39 5.49 4.37
CA ARG A 103 -20.03 6.60 5.27
C ARG A 103 -20.04 6.26 6.76
N TYR A 104 -20.65 5.14 7.13
CA TYR A 104 -20.61 4.57 8.47
C TYR A 104 -20.20 3.11 8.33
N GLY A 105 -19.28 2.63 9.17
CA GLY A 105 -18.89 1.23 9.20
C GLY A 105 -19.68 0.50 10.29
N ASN A 106 -20.12 -0.72 9.98
CA ASN A 106 -21.00 -1.54 10.82
C ASN A 106 -22.48 -1.09 10.76
N ARG A 107 -23.30 -1.64 11.64
CA ARG A 107 -24.77 -1.57 11.56
C ARG A 107 -25.33 -0.30 12.17
N ILE A 108 -26.39 0.22 11.56
CA ILE A 108 -27.30 1.18 12.18
C ILE A 108 -28.65 0.48 12.40
N GLY A 109 -29.06 0.39 13.67
CA GLY A 109 -30.31 -0.27 14.07
C GLY A 109 -31.52 0.32 13.37
N ASP A 110 -32.40 -0.55 12.86
CA ASP A 110 -33.59 -0.18 12.07
C ASP A 110 -33.26 0.67 10.82
N GLY A 111 -31.97 0.73 10.44
CA GLY A 111 -31.44 1.65 9.44
C GLY A 111 -31.79 3.12 9.71
N ALA A 112 -32.10 3.49 10.94
CA ALA A 112 -32.68 4.78 11.26
C ALA A 112 -31.86 5.50 12.32
N PHE A 113 -31.70 6.81 12.15
CA PHE A 113 -31.12 7.67 13.18
C PHE A 113 -31.68 9.09 13.09
N THR A 114 -31.54 9.84 14.18
CA THR A 114 -31.90 11.27 14.22
C THR A 114 -30.64 12.09 14.40
N LEU A 115 -30.46 13.11 13.56
CA LEU A 115 -29.36 14.06 13.65
C LEU A 115 -29.92 15.48 13.61
N ASN A 116 -29.56 16.31 14.58
CA ASN A 116 -30.05 17.69 14.72
C ASN A 116 -31.59 17.82 14.73
N GLY A 117 -32.28 16.82 15.28
CA GLY A 117 -33.74 16.80 15.34
C GLY A 117 -34.43 16.35 14.05
N GLU A 118 -33.69 16.03 13.00
CA GLU A 118 -34.22 15.45 11.76
C GLU A 118 -33.98 13.94 11.72
N SER A 119 -35.00 13.18 11.34
CA SER A 119 -34.93 11.72 11.22
C SER A 119 -34.51 11.31 9.81
N TYR A 120 -33.55 10.39 9.74
CA TYR A 120 -33.01 9.85 8.50
C TYR A 120 -33.25 8.34 8.47
N GLN A 121 -33.82 7.88 7.36
CA GLN A 121 -33.93 6.47 7.03
C GLN A 121 -32.85 6.13 6.00
N LEU A 122 -32.09 5.09 6.29
CA LEU A 122 -31.09 4.50 5.40
C LEU A 122 -31.64 3.22 4.78
N ASP A 123 -30.93 2.72 3.76
CA ASP A 123 -31.22 1.44 3.14
C ASP A 123 -31.08 0.30 4.17
N ILE A 124 -32.03 -0.63 4.20
CA ILE A 124 -31.94 -1.82 5.04
C ILE A 124 -31.25 -2.93 4.25
N ASN A 125 -29.94 -3.08 4.46
CA ASN A 125 -29.10 -3.99 3.68
C ASN A 125 -28.71 -5.28 4.44
N ASP A 126 -29.02 -5.36 5.74
CA ASP A 126 -28.68 -6.50 6.59
C ASP A 126 -29.74 -6.78 7.65
N GLY A 127 -30.70 -7.64 7.28
CA GLY A 127 -31.85 -7.96 8.13
C GLY A 127 -32.73 -6.75 8.32
N ASP A 128 -32.88 -6.30 9.57
CA ASP A 128 -33.60 -5.07 9.92
C ASP A 128 -32.67 -3.84 10.02
N ASN A 129 -31.38 -3.96 9.68
CA ASN A 129 -30.38 -2.90 9.85
C ASN A 129 -29.87 -2.34 8.51
N HIS A 130 -29.28 -1.14 8.57
CA HIS A 130 -28.34 -0.64 7.55
C HIS A 130 -26.94 -1.21 7.74
#